data_AF-A0A0V1C4B8-F1
#
_entry.id   AF-A0A0V1C4B8-F1
#
_cell.length_a   1.000
_cell.length_b   1.000
_cell.length_c   1.000
_cell.angle_alpha   90.00
_cell.angle_beta   90.00
_cell.angle_gamma   90.00
#
_symmetry.space_group_name_H-M   'P 1'
#
loop_
_entity.id
_entity.type
_entity.pdbx_description
1 polymer ?
#
loop_
_entity_poly.entity_id
_entity_poly.type
_entity_poly.pdbx_seq_one_letter_code
_entity_poly.pdbx_strand_id
1 'polypeptide(L)' 'MLVDTGSAVTLADEGFKRHSKTMRDVQKPLIQLETTSGTEMEIRNACVTEIVLGKSVTVQHTVQ' A
#
# COMPACT_ATOMS: atom_id res chain seq x y z
N MET A 1 6.74 -5.96 -9.04
CA MET A 1 5.60 -5.61 -8.18
C MET A 1 4.61 -6.76 -8.22
N LEU A 2 4.15 -7.23 -7.06
CA LEU A 2 3.11 -8.27 -6.98
C LEU A 2 1.75 -7.58 -6.95
N VAL A 3 0.78 -8.11 -7.69
CA VAL A 3 -0.60 -7.63 -7.68
C VAL A 3 -1.42 -8.65 -6.91
N ASP A 4 -1.95 -8.23 -5.76
CA ASP A 4 -2.86 -9.01 -4.93
C ASP A 4 -4.25 -8.37 -4.99
N THR A 5 -5.17 -9.02 -5.70
CA THR A 5 -6.55 -8.55 -5.84
C THR A 5 -7.40 -8.85 -4.60
N GLY A 6 -6.92 -9.67 -3.67
CA GLY A 6 -7.60 -9.96 -2.40
C GLY A 6 -7.26 -8.97 -1.28
N SER A 7 -6.20 -8.17 -1.44
CA SER A 7 -5.79 -7.17 -0.45
C SER A 7 -6.54 -5.85 -0.63
N ALA A 8 -7.03 -5.29 0.47
CA ALA A 8 -7.60 -3.95 0.51
C ALA A 8 -6.54 -2.83 0.54
N VAL A 9 -5.27 -3.17 0.76
CA VAL A 9 -4.17 -2.21 0.93
C VAL A 9 -2.99 -2.53 0.02
N THR A 10 -2.26 -1.50 -0.38
CA THR A 10 -0.96 -1.65 -1.05
C THR A 10 0.15 -1.54 -0.01
N LEU A 11 0.95 -2.59 0.10
CA LEU A 11 2.13 -2.64 0.97
C LEU A 11 3.40 -2.42 0.13
N ALA A 12 4.32 -1.64 0.66
CA ALA A 12 5.62 -1.40 0.06
C ALA A 12 6.70 -1.48 1.14
N ASP A 13 7.87 -2.00 0.76
CA ASP A 13 9.05 -1.97 1.62
C ASP A 13 9.46 -0.52 1.92
N GLU A 14 9.97 -0.26 3.13
CA GLU A 14 10.41 1.08 3.51
C GLU A 14 11.52 1.62 2.60
N GLY A 15 12.37 0.76 2.05
CA GLY A 15 13.39 1.11 1.06
C GLY A 15 12.81 1.64 -0.25
N PHE A 16 11.55 1.33 -0.59
CA PHE A 16 10.84 1.93 -1.73
C PHE A 16 10.76 3.45 -1.58
N LYS A 17 10.58 3.93 -0.34
CA LYS A 17 10.48 5.36 -0.06
C LYS A 17 11.73 6.14 -0.48
N ARG A 18 12.90 5.53 -0.30
CA ARG A 18 14.20 6.19 -0.57
C ARG A 18 14.39 6.54 -2.04
N HIS A 19 13.75 5.80 -2.94
CA HIS A 19 14.02 5.88 -4.38
C HIS A 19 12.89 6.58 -5.17
N SER A 20 11.76 6.89 -4.52
CA SER A 20 10.63 7.51 -5.17
C SER A 20 10.69 9.03 -5.06
N LYS A 21 10.73 9.71 -6.22
CA LYS A 21 10.76 11.18 -6.33
C LYS A 21 9.40 11.83 -6.10
N THR A 22 8.31 11.06 -6.21
CA THR A 22 6.92 11.53 -6.22
C THR A 22 6.11 10.87 -5.11
N MET A 23 6.63 10.96 -3.88
CA MET A 23 5.87 10.57 -2.69
C MET A 23 5.58 11.76 -1.83
N ARG A 24 4.39 11.73 -1.23
CA ARG A 24 3.99 12.65 -0.18
C ARG A 24 3.68 11.85 1.07
N ASP A 25 4.37 12.15 2.15
CA ASP A 25 4.06 11.59 3.46
C ASP A 25 2.66 12.01 3.90
N VAL A 26 1.95 11.08 4.53
CA VAL A 26 0.65 11.33 5.17
C VAL A 26 0.69 10.82 6.61
N GLN A 27 -0.27 11.27 7.41
CA GLN A 27 -0.41 10.73 8.76
C GLN A 27 -0.64 9.23 8.69
N LYS A 28 0.14 8.47 9.47
CA LYS A 28 -0.02 7.03 9.58
C LYS A 28 -1.44 6.72 10.07
N PRO A 29 -2.25 5.94 9.33
CA PRO A 29 -3.57 5.55 9.78
C PRO A 29 -3.46 4.59 10.96
N LEU A 30 -4.46 4.64 11.84
CA LEU A 30 -4.62 3.64 12.88
C LEU A 30 -5.29 2.40 12.27
N ILE A 31 -4.48 1.51 11.71
CA ILE A 31 -4.91 0.25 11.11
C ILE A 31 -4.03 -0.88 11.64
N GLN A 32 -4.65 -2.02 11.92
CA GLN A 32 -3.99 -3.27 12.27
C GLN A 32 -4.09 -4.20 11.06
N LEU A 33 -2.97 -4.79 10.68
CA LEU A 33 -2.90 -5.77 9.60
C LEU A 33 -2.36 -7.06 10.19
N GLU A 34 -2.99 -8.18 9.87
CA GLU A 34 -2.52 -9.50 10.28
C GLU A 34 -1.95 -10.24 9.07
N THR A 35 -0.84 -10.95 9.29
CA THR A 35 -0.31 -11.87 8.29
C THR A 35 -1.13 -13.16 8.28
N THR A 36 -0.95 -13.98 7.24
CA THR A 36 -1.55 -15.32 7.19
C THR A 36 -1.08 -16.25 8.31
N SER A 37 -0.01 -15.89 9.03
CA SER A 37 0.43 -16.61 10.25
C SER A 37 -0.22 -16.09 11.53
N GLY A 38 -1.17 -15.14 11.44
CA GLY A 38 -1.83 -14.51 12.59
C GLY A 38 -0.91 -13.56 13.37
N THR A 39 0.19 -13.11 12.75
CA THR A 39 1.11 -12.15 13.37
C THR A 39 0.71 -10.74 12.96
N GLU A 40 0.63 -9.83 13.92
CA GLU A 40 0.39 -8.41 13.61
C GLU A 40 1.59 -7.84 12.85
N MET A 41 1.29 -7.19 11.71
CA MET A 41 2.28 -6.53 10.89
C MET A 41 2.45 -5.09 11.35
N GLU A 42 3.68 -4.73 11.72
CA GLU A 42 4.03 -3.36 12.06
C GLU A 42 4.07 -2.48 10.80
N ILE A 43 3.18 -1.49 10.74
CA ILE A 43 3.23 -0.45 9.70
C ILE A 43 4.13 0.68 10.18
N ARG A 44 5.19 0.99 9.46
CA ARG A 44 6.11 2.07 9.86
C ARG A 44 5.65 3.46 9.42
N ASN A 45 5.18 3.57 8.19
CA ASN A 45 4.89 4.84 7.53
C ASN A 45 3.71 4.71 6.57
N ALA A 46 3.10 5.84 6.20
CA ALA A 46 2.10 5.92 5.14
C ALA A 46 2.45 7.06 4.19
N CYS A 47 2.23 6.84 2.88
CA CYS A 47 2.48 7.85 1.87
C CYS A 47 1.52 7.69 0.68
N VAL A 48 1.37 8.78 -0.07
CA VAL A 48 0.68 8.79 -1.37
C VAL A 48 1.74 8.87 -2.45
N THR A 49 1.63 8.03 -3.48
CA THR A 49 2.55 8.01 -4.61
C THR A 49 1.84 7.60 -5.89
N GLU A 50 2.37 8.05 -7.03
CA GLU A 50 1.93 7.58 -8.33
C GLU A 50 2.58 6.23 -8.64
N ILE A 51 1.76 5.23 -8.95
CA ILE A 51 2.23 3.90 -9.36
C ILE A 51 1.79 3.68 -10.81
N VAL A 52 2.76 3.63 -11.72
CA VAL A 52 2.49 3.35 -13.13
C VAL A 52 2.56 1.84 -13.37
N LEU A 53 1.39 1.23 -13.53
CA LEU A 53 1.18 -0.18 -13.82
C LEU A 53 0.87 -0.37 -15.32
N GLY A 54 1.90 -0.45 -16.18
CA GLY A 54 1.74 -0.83 -17.60
C GLY A 54 0.48 -0.26 -18.28
N LYS A 55 -0.32 -1.12 -18.95
CA LYS A 55 -1.67 -0.74 -19.42
C LYS A 55 -2.61 -0.72 -18.20
N SER A 56 -3.17 0.45 -17.94
CA SER A 56 -4.03 0.86 -16.82
C SER A 56 -4.86 -0.25 -16.16
N VAL A 57 -4.75 -0.39 -14.84
CA VAL A 57 -5.68 -1.19 -14.02
C VAL A 57 -6.72 -0.25 -13.43
N THR A 58 -7.99 -0.45 -13.74
CA THR A 58 -9.12 0.27 -13.13
C THR A 58 -9.61 -0.53 -11.93
N VAL A 59 -9.52 0.04 -10.74
CA VAL A 59 -10.11 -0.53 -9.52
C VAL A 59 -11.44 0.17 -9.26
N GLN A 60 -12.55 -0.56 -9.36
CA GLN A 60 -13.85 -0.10 -8.85
C GLN A 60 -14.00 -0.54 -7.40
N HIS A 61 -14.24 0.42 -6.50
CA HIS A 61 -14.70 0.14 -5.15
C HIS A 61 -16.15 0.61 -5.03
N THR A 62 -17.02 -0.19 -4.45
CA THR A 62 -18.39 0.21 -4.09
C THR A 62 -18.42 0.39 -2.58
N VAL A 63 -18.69 1.59 -2.11
CA VAL A 63 -19.00 1.84 -0.70
C VAL A 63 -20.50 1.62 -0.53
N GLN A 64 -20.89 0.69 0.35
CA GLN A 64 -22.25 0.62 0.87
C GLN A 64 -22.36 1.47 2.13
#